data_AF-A0A2V7U0N8-F1
#
_entry.id   AF-A0A2V7U0N8-F1
#
_cell.length_a   1.000
_cell.length_b   1.000
_cell.length_c   1.000
_cell.angle_alpha   90.00
_cell.angle_beta   90.00
_cell.angle_gamma   90.00
#
_symmetry.space_group_name_H-M   'P 1'
#
loop_
_entity.id
_entity.type
_entity.pdbx_description
1 polymer ?
#
loop_
_entity_poly.entity_id
_entity_poly.type
_entity_poly.pdbx_seq_one_letter_code
_entity_poly.pdbx_strand_id
1 'polypeptide(L)'
;MEGQARAPLPSPGDSAAEVLRSATLDLTRTLELDVIFNSLLEHLRRLVPYDTANVMLLEADSRLIVRALRGYEQWADPELTRGAVYDVASHPIFGALLATRKSVLIPDTDLHPGW
;
A
#
# COMPACT_ATOMS: atom_id res chain seq x y z
N MET A 1 24.91 -36.72 -22.65
CA MET A 1 23.77 -36.78 -21.72
C MET A 1 24.15 -35.96 -20.50
N GLU A 2 23.87 -34.67 -20.59
CA GLU A 2 24.32 -33.63 -19.67
C GLU A 2 23.55 -33.71 -18.35
N GLY A 3 24.28 -33.77 -17.24
CA GLY A 3 23.74 -33.65 -15.90
C GLY A 3 23.31 -32.21 -15.64
N GLN A 4 22.04 -32.03 -15.28
CA GLN A 4 21.50 -30.75 -14.82
C GLN A 4 22.18 -30.36 -13.51
N ALA A 5 23.05 -29.35 -13.57
CA ALA A 5 23.63 -28.71 -12.40
C ALA A 5 22.54 -27.91 -11.67
N ARG A 6 22.13 -28.44 -10.52
CA ARG A 6 21.23 -27.79 -9.55
C ARG A 6 21.91 -26.53 -9.02
N ALA A 7 21.25 -25.37 -9.10
CA ALA A 7 21.77 -24.12 -8.57
C ALA A 7 22.06 -24.24 -7.04
N PRO A 8 23.13 -23.63 -6.50
CA PRO A 8 23.47 -23.76 -5.09
C PRO A 8 22.46 -23.01 -4.21
N LEU A 9 22.08 -23.59 -3.07
CA LEU A 9 21.35 -22.91 -2.00
C LEU A 9 22.27 -21.84 -1.36
N PRO A 10 21.78 -20.60 -1.12
CA PRO A 10 22.55 -19.58 -0.45
C PRO A 10 22.91 -20.01 0.98
N SER A 11 24.18 -19.81 1.35
CA SER A 11 24.79 -20.19 2.64
C SER A 11 24.53 -19.10 3.69
N PRO A 12 24.54 -19.42 5.01
CA PRO A 12 24.18 -18.49 6.07
C PRO A 12 25.31 -17.47 6.29
N GLY A 13 25.29 -16.40 5.50
CA GLY A 13 26.27 -15.32 5.56
C GLY A 13 25.80 -14.01 4.94
N ASP A 14 24.53 -13.90 4.55
CA ASP A 14 23.98 -12.65 4.02
C ASP A 14 23.94 -11.62 5.15
N SER A 15 24.94 -10.75 5.17
CA SER A 15 24.93 -9.50 5.92
C SER A 15 23.55 -8.84 5.73
N ALA A 16 22.97 -8.29 6.80
CA ALA A 16 21.70 -7.57 6.69
C ALA A 16 21.71 -6.51 5.57
N ALA A 17 22.89 -5.98 5.21
CA ALA A 17 23.08 -5.09 4.07
C ALA A 17 22.82 -5.76 2.71
N GLU A 18 23.16 -7.04 2.55
CA GLU A 18 22.93 -7.82 1.33
C GLU A 18 21.46 -8.23 1.20
N VAL A 19 20.81 -8.59 2.32
CA VAL A 19 19.36 -8.80 2.38
C VAL A 19 18.61 -7.50 2.05
N LEU A 20 19.01 -6.38 2.65
CA LEU A 20 18.42 -5.07 2.38
C LEU A 20 18.69 -4.62 0.95
N ARG A 21 19.88 -4.87 0.41
CA ARG A 21 20.23 -4.55 -0.97
C ARG A 21 19.44 -5.40 -1.95
N SER A 22 19.27 -6.69 -1.71
CA SER A 22 18.41 -7.56 -2.52
C SER A 22 16.96 -7.10 -2.44
N ALA A 23 16.44 -6.82 -1.24
CA ALA A 23 15.09 -6.29 -1.07
C ALA A 23 14.90 -4.95 -1.83
N THR A 24 15.88 -4.05 -1.76
CA THR A 24 15.86 -2.77 -2.50
C THR A 24 15.96 -2.96 -4.01
N LEU A 25 16.74 -3.95 -4.47
CA LEU A 25 16.87 -4.31 -5.88
C LEU A 25 15.61 -5.00 -6.42
N ASP A 26 14.93 -5.81 -5.61
CA ASP A 26 13.65 -6.43 -5.96
C ASP A 26 12.50 -5.41 -5.95
N LEU A 27 12.52 -4.47 -5.00
CA LEU A 27 11.65 -3.29 -4.95
C LEU A 27 11.82 -2.38 -6.18
N THR A 28 13.01 -2.32 -6.79
CA THR A 28 13.28 -1.52 -7.99
C THR A 28 13.13 -2.30 -9.29
N ARG A 29 13.18 -3.64 -9.27
CA ARG A 29 13.05 -4.51 -10.46
C ARG A 29 11.61 -4.81 -10.86
N THR A 30 10.65 -4.63 -9.96
CA THR A 30 9.24 -4.88 -10.27
C THR A 30 8.47 -3.57 -10.28
N LEU A 31 8.15 -3.08 -11.48
CA LEU A 31 7.16 -2.02 -11.74
C LEU A 31 5.72 -2.47 -11.42
N GLU A 32 5.55 -3.54 -10.66
CA GLU A 32 4.24 -4.05 -10.20
C GLU A 32 3.96 -3.47 -8.81
N LEU A 33 3.85 -2.13 -8.72
CA LEU A 33 3.42 -1.44 -7.49
C LEU A 33 2.13 -2.05 -6.93
N ASP A 34 1.28 -2.58 -7.81
CA ASP A 34 0.07 -3.31 -7.46
C ASP A 34 0.37 -4.54 -6.60
N VAL A 35 1.38 -5.35 -6.94
CA VAL A 35 1.78 -6.52 -6.13
C VAL A 35 2.28 -6.08 -4.76
N ILE A 36 3.07 -5.01 -4.70
CA ILE A 36 3.61 -4.48 -3.44
C ILE A 36 2.47 -3.98 -2.55
N PHE A 37 1.57 -3.15 -3.07
CA PHE A 37 0.47 -2.60 -2.27
C PHE A 37 -0.51 -3.68 -1.83
N ASN A 38 -0.80 -4.66 -2.68
CA ASN A 38 -1.64 -5.80 -2.30
C ASN A 38 -1.00 -6.62 -1.17
N SER A 39 0.31 -6.89 -1.24
CA SER A 39 1.04 -7.56 -0.17
C SER A 39 1.06 -6.73 1.12
N LEU A 40 1.24 -5.41 1.03
CA LEU A 40 1.19 -4.51 2.19
C LEU A 40 -0.16 -4.60 2.91
N LEU A 41 -1.27 -4.54 2.17
CA LEU A 41 -2.61 -4.64 2.74
C LEU A 41 -2.85 -6.00 3.40
N GLU A 42 -2.36 -7.10 2.83
CA GLU A 42 -2.43 -8.44 3.44
C GLU A 42 -1.69 -8.47 4.79
N HIS A 43 -0.45 -7.98 4.83
CA HIS A 43 0.32 -7.95 6.08
C HIS A 43 -0.32 -7.03 7.12
N LEU A 44 -0.87 -5.88 6.71
CA LEU A 44 -1.54 -4.94 7.61
C LEU A 44 -2.72 -5.59 8.34
N ARG A 45 -3.46 -6.48 7.67
CA ARG A 45 -4.63 -7.16 8.26
C ARG A 45 -4.26 -8.00 9.48
N ARG A 46 -3.03 -8.51 9.54
CA ARG A 46 -2.51 -9.29 10.67
C ARG A 46 -2.16 -8.43 11.88
N LEU A 47 -1.91 -7.13 11.67
CA LEU A 47 -1.54 -6.18 12.72
C LEU A 47 -2.76 -5.43 13.25
N VAL A 48 -3.61 -4.97 12.34
CA VAL A 48 -4.84 -4.23 12.64
C VAL A 48 -5.96 -4.88 11.85
N PRO A 49 -6.88 -5.62 12.49
CA PRO A 49 -8.08 -6.10 11.83
C PRO A 49 -8.86 -4.92 11.25
N TYR A 50 -9.23 -5.00 9.98
CA TYR A 50 -10.01 -3.98 9.27
C TYR A 50 -11.06 -4.68 8.40
N ASP A 51 -12.15 -4.02 8.05
CA ASP A 51 -13.10 -4.56 7.07
C ASP A 51 -12.62 -4.23 5.64
N THR A 52 -12.30 -2.96 5.42
CA THR A 52 -11.77 -2.43 4.17
C THR A 52 -10.47 -1.65 4.37
N ALA A 53 -9.56 -1.69 3.40
CA ALA A 53 -8.38 -0.84 3.38
C ALA A 53 -7.96 -0.50 1.95
N ASN A 54 -7.32 0.64 1.75
CA ASN A 54 -6.77 1.04 0.47
C ASN A 54 -5.42 1.76 0.65
N VAL A 55 -4.69 1.86 -0.45
CA VAL A 55 -3.48 2.68 -0.57
C VAL A 55 -3.74 3.75 -1.62
N MET A 56 -3.54 5.01 -1.24
CA MET A 56 -3.63 6.16 -2.14
C MET A 56 -2.26 6.77 -2.36
N LEU A 57 -1.98 7.18 -3.60
CA LEU A 57 -0.79 7.96 -3.93
C LEU A 57 -1.16 9.40 -4.25
N LEU A 58 -0.34 10.32 -3.77
CA LEU A 58 -0.45 11.74 -4.08
C LEU A 58 0.20 12.02 -5.44
N GLU A 59 -0.57 12.61 -6.35
CA GLU A 59 -0.12 13.08 -7.66
C GLU A 59 -0.28 14.59 -7.77
N ALA A 60 0.70 15.23 -8.41
CA ALA A 60 0.74 16.68 -8.66
C ALA A 60 0.41 17.52 -7.40
N ASP A 61 0.83 17.03 -6.24
CA ASP A 61 0.67 17.61 -4.89
C ASP A 61 -0.77 17.95 -4.46
N SER A 62 -1.78 17.51 -5.21
CA SER A 62 -3.16 17.95 -5.02
C SER A 62 -4.20 16.85 -5.19
N ARG A 63 -3.84 15.70 -5.76
CA ARG A 63 -4.77 14.61 -6.06
C ARG A 63 -4.32 13.31 -5.42
N LEU A 64 -5.16 12.72 -4.58
CA LEU A 64 -4.98 11.36 -4.08
C LEU A 64 -5.71 10.39 -5.00
N ILE A 65 -5.00 9.36 -5.46
CA ILE A 65 -5.55 8.33 -6.34
C ILE A 65 -5.36 6.96 -5.71
N VAL A 66 -6.43 6.17 -5.68
CA VAL A 66 -6.38 4.79 -5.20
C VAL A 66 -5.51 3.95 -6.14
N ARG A 67 -4.56 3.19 -5.57
CA ARG A 67 -3.69 2.26 -6.30
C ARG A 67 -3.95 0.81 -5.95
N ALA A 68 -4.28 0.55 -4.69
CA ALA A 68 -4.73 -0.76 -4.24
C ALA A 68 -5.86 -0.62 -3.24
N LEU A 69 -6.71 -1.63 -3.18
CA LEU A 69 -7.83 -1.72 -2.27
C LEU A 69 -8.09 -3.17 -1.90
N ARG A 70 -8.72 -3.38 -0.76
CA ARG A 70 -9.08 -4.70 -0.25
C ARG A 70 -10.33 -4.63 0.61
N GLY A 71 -11.22 -5.61 0.45
CA GLY A 71 -12.39 -5.81 1.30
C GLY A 71 -13.61 -4.97 0.91
N TYR A 72 -13.48 -4.14 -0.13
CA TYR A 72 -14.55 -3.27 -0.63
C TYR A 72 -15.63 -4.01 -1.42
N GLU A 73 -15.38 -5.25 -1.85
CA GLU A 73 -16.24 -6.04 -2.74
C GLU A 73 -17.67 -6.23 -2.19
N GLN A 74 -17.83 -6.19 -0.87
CA GLN A 74 -19.12 -6.32 -0.18
C GLN A 74 -19.80 -4.98 0.13
N TRP A 75 -19.11 -3.85 -0.06
CA TRP A 75 -19.57 -2.51 0.34
C TRP A 75 -19.73 -1.53 -0.83
N ALA A 76 -18.96 -1.71 -1.91
CA ALA A 76 -18.96 -0.86 -3.08
C ALA A 76 -18.46 -1.63 -4.31
N ASP A 77 -18.67 -1.06 -5.51
CA ASP A 77 -18.04 -1.57 -6.72
C ASP A 77 -16.50 -1.34 -6.62
N PRO A 78 -15.68 -2.40 -6.66
CA PRO A 78 -14.22 -2.29 -6.59
C PRO A 78 -13.63 -1.42 -7.70
N GLU A 79 -14.21 -1.44 -8.90
CA GLU A 79 -13.70 -0.69 -10.05
C GLU A 79 -13.96 0.81 -9.90
N LEU A 80 -15.15 1.18 -9.39
CA LEU A 80 -15.45 2.58 -9.04
C LEU A 80 -14.53 3.08 -7.93
N THR A 81 -14.24 2.23 -6.95
CA THR A 81 -13.35 2.57 -5.83
C THR A 81 -11.89 2.72 -6.29
N ARG A 82 -11.42 1.87 -7.20
CA ARG A 82 -10.08 1.97 -7.80
C ARG A 82 -9.92 3.23 -8.65
N GLY A 83 -10.97 3.62 -9.36
CA GLY A 83 -11.00 4.84 -10.18
C GLY A 83 -11.19 6.14 -9.39
N ALA A 84 -11.37 6.06 -8.07
CA ALA A 84 -11.63 7.24 -7.25
C ALA A 84 -10.41 8.16 -7.18
N VAL A 85 -10.68 9.44 -7.40
CA VAL A 85 -9.72 10.53 -7.30
C VAL A 85 -10.27 11.52 -6.29
N TYR A 86 -9.47 11.82 -5.28
CA TYR A 86 -9.81 12.78 -4.25
C TYR A 86 -8.94 14.02 -4.40
N ASP A 87 -9.59 15.18 -4.58
CA ASP A 87 -8.89 16.46 -4.48
C ASP A 87 -8.62 16.73 -2.99
N VAL A 88 -7.36 16.97 -2.65
CA VAL A 88 -6.92 17.25 -1.27
C VAL A 88 -7.60 18.51 -0.73
N ALA A 89 -7.81 19.53 -1.58
CA ALA A 89 -8.42 20.79 -1.17
C ALA A 89 -9.91 20.64 -0.82
N SER A 90 -10.59 19.65 -1.42
CA SER A 90 -12.01 19.37 -1.12
C SER A 90 -12.21 18.42 0.07
N HIS A 91 -11.13 17.88 0.65
CA HIS A 91 -11.18 16.91 1.75
C HIS A 91 -10.32 17.40 2.92
N PRO A 92 -10.93 18.04 3.95
CA PRO A 92 -10.20 18.62 5.08
C PRO A 92 -9.27 17.62 5.78
N ILE A 93 -9.67 16.35 5.86
CA ILE A 93 -8.90 15.27 6.48
C ILE A 93 -7.63 14.97 5.69
N PHE A 94 -7.69 14.90 4.36
CA PHE A 94 -6.51 14.68 3.52
C PHE A 94 -5.57 15.88 3.56
N GLY A 95 -6.11 17.11 3.56
CA GLY A 95 -5.32 18.32 3.76
C GLY A 95 -4.54 18.30 5.07
N ALA A 96 -5.21 17.96 6.18
CA ALA A 96 -4.57 17.85 7.49
C ALA A 96 -3.52 16.72 7.56
N LEU A 97 -3.83 15.55 6.98
CA LEU A 97 -2.93 14.39 6.92
C LEU A 97 -1.64 14.74 6.16
N LEU A 98 -1.75 15.41 5.01
CA LEU A 98 -0.58 15.79 4.20
C LEU A 98 0.23 16.92 4.84
N ALA A 99 -0.44 17.90 5.45
CA ALA A 99 0.23 19.01 6.12
C ALA A 99 1.00 18.55 7.37
N THR A 100 0.43 17.64 8.16
CA THR A 100 1.02 17.17 9.43
C THR A 100 1.94 15.96 9.26
N ARG A 101 1.76 15.17 8.20
CA ARG A 101 2.40 13.86 7.99
C ARG A 101 2.26 12.91 9.18
N LYS A 102 1.14 13.00 9.88
CA LYS A 102 0.78 12.15 11.01
C LYS A 102 -0.44 11.31 10.66
N SER A 103 -0.56 10.15 11.29
CA SER A 103 -1.76 9.34 11.22
C SER A 103 -2.95 10.08 11.83
N VAL A 104 -4.13 9.85 11.24
CA VAL A 104 -5.41 10.35 11.73
C VAL A 104 -6.28 9.14 12.06
N LEU A 105 -6.77 9.08 13.30
CA LEU A 105 -7.73 8.06 13.75
C LEU A 105 -9.05 8.76 14.05
N ILE A 106 -10.10 8.36 13.34
CA ILE A 106 -11.46 8.83 13.55
C ILE A 106 -12.24 7.65 14.14
N PRO A 107 -12.57 7.66 15.44
CA PRO A 107 -13.23 6.52 16.08
C PRO A 107 -14.65 6.26 15.58
N ASP A 108 -15.35 7.32 15.20
CA ASP A 108 -16.71 7.29 14.65
C ASP A 108 -16.82 8.38 13.59
N THR A 109 -17.12 7.95 12.37
CA THR A 109 -17.21 8.79 11.19
C THR A 109 -18.52 9.58 11.13
N ASP A 110 -19.61 9.07 11.69
CA ASP A 110 -20.91 9.76 11.69
C ASP A 110 -20.89 10.99 12.62
N LEU A 111 -19.97 10.97 13.59
CA LEU A 111 -19.78 12.05 14.57
C LEU A 111 -18.64 13.00 14.20
N HIS A 112 -17.95 12.80 13.08
CA HIS A 112 -16.79 13.61 12.70
C HIS A 112 -17.14 14.62 11.60
N PRO A 113 -17.19 15.93 11.91
CA PRO A 113 -17.49 16.95 10.90
C PRO A 113 -16.46 16.93 9.77
N GLY A 114 -16.92 16.76 8.53
CA GLY A 114 -16.06 16.72 7.35
C GLY A 114 -15.57 15.34 6.95
N TRP A 115 -16.10 14.28 7.57
CA TRP A 115 -16.19 12.93 6.97
C TRP A 115 -17.46 12.82 6.14
#